data_AF-A0ABD4Y4X4-F1
#
_entry.id   AF-A0ABD4Y4X4-F1
#
_cell.length_a   1.000
_cell.length_b   1.000
_cell.length_c   1.000
_cell.angle_alpha   90.00
_cell.angle_beta   90.00
_cell.angle_gamma   90.00
#
_symmetry.space_group_name_H-M   'P 1'
#
loop_
_entity.id
_entity.type
_entity.pdbx_description
1 polymer ?
#
loop_
_entity_poly.entity_id
_entity_poly.type
_entity_poly.pdbx_seq_one_letter_code
_entity_poly.pdbx_strand_id
1 'polypeptide(L)' 'MHFGQIPRVSGDPILGLMDLYRADTNPAKLDLGVGVYKDAQGLTPIPRAVKLAEQRLVDSEQTKSYIGGHGDAQFGALLL' A
#
# COMPACT_ATOMS: atom_id res chain seq x y z
N MET A 1 -1.26 35.73 6.45
CA MET A 1 -1.55 34.35 6.03
C MET A 1 -0.25 33.68 5.61
N HIS A 2 0.49 33.08 6.55
CA HIS A 2 1.86 32.57 6.33
C HIS A 2 2.00 31.51 5.22
N PHE A 3 0.91 30.82 4.87
CA PHE A 3 0.90 29.80 3.82
C PHE A 3 0.39 30.28 2.45
N GLY A 4 0.03 31.56 2.31
CA GLY A 4 -0.62 32.08 1.09
C GLY A 4 0.27 32.12 -0.16
N GLN A 5 1.60 32.01 0.01
CA GLN A 5 2.57 32.03 -1.09
C GLN A 5 3.15 30.65 -1.42
N ILE A 6 2.69 29.58 -0.75
CA ILE A 6 3.15 28.22 -1.06
C ILE A 6 2.52 27.80 -2.38
N PRO A 7 3.31 27.59 -3.46
CA PRO A 7 2.77 27.15 -4.74
C PRO A 7 2.21 25.73 -4.61
N ARG A 8 1.13 25.43 -5.35
CA ARG A 8 0.62 24.07 -5.43
C ARG A 8 1.57 23.22 -6.27
N VAL A 9 1.89 22.04 -5.74
CA VAL A 9 2.50 20.96 -6.53
C VAL A 9 1.43 20.26 -7.34
N SER A 10 1.81 19.70 -8.49
CA SER A 10 0.91 18.85 -9.28
C SER A 10 0.44 17.65 -8.45
N GLY A 11 -0.82 17.26 -8.61
CA GLY A 11 -1.34 16.03 -8.00
C GLY A 11 -0.64 14.79 -8.54
N ASP A 12 -0.79 13.67 -7.83
CA ASP A 12 -0.30 12.36 -8.26
C ASP A 12 -1.03 11.91 -9.54
N PRO A 13 -0.30 11.64 -10.64
CA PRO A 13 -0.91 11.17 -11.88
C PRO A 13 -1.71 9.86 -11.75
N ILE A 14 -1.30 8.95 -10.85
CA ILE A 14 -2.00 7.69 -10.58
C ILE A 14 -3.38 7.97 -9.99
N LEU A 15 -3.46 8.91 -9.03
CA LEU A 15 -4.73 9.31 -8.43
C LEU A 15 -5.66 9.97 -9.45
N GLY A 16 -5.10 10.82 -10.33
CA GLY A 16 -5.87 11.41 -11.44
C GLY A 16 -6.43 10.35 -12.39
N LEU A 17 -5.65 9.31 -12.71
CA LEU A 17 -6.12 8.22 -13.56
C LEU A 17 -7.23 7.40 -12.88
N MET A 18 -7.12 7.16 -11.58
CA MET A 18 -8.19 6.50 -10.80
C MET A 18 -9.48 7.32 -10.80
N ASP A 19 -9.40 8.65 -10.72
CA ASP A 19 -10.57 9.54 -10.81
C ASP A 19 -11.24 9.47 -12.18
N LEU A 20 -10.47 9.54 -13.26
CA LEU A 20 -10.96 9.41 -14.63
C LEU A 20 -11.62 8.04 -14.84
N TYR A 21 -10.98 6.95 -14.39
CA TYR A 21 -11.54 5.62 -14.46
C TYR A 21 -12.84 5.49 -13.65
N ARG A 22 -12.93 6.09 -12.45
CA ARG A 22 -14.16 6.08 -11.64
C ARG A 22 -15.30 6.85 -12.32
N ALA A 23 -15.00 7.98 -12.96
CA ALA A 23 -15.98 8.83 -13.63
C ALA A 23 -16.55 8.20 -14.92
N ASP A 24 -15.84 7.27 -15.55
CA ASP A 24 -16.32 6.56 -16.74
C ASP A 24 -17.52 5.65 -16.40
N THR A 25 -18.64 5.84 -17.09
CA THR A 25 -19.89 5.07 -16.92
C THR A 25 -19.99 3.84 -17.83
N ASN A 26 -19.00 3.61 -18.70
CA ASN A 26 -18.97 2.45 -19.58
C ASN A 26 -18.98 1.14 -18.75
N PRO A 27 -19.99 0.25 -18.91
CA PRO A 27 -20.08 -0.99 -18.15
C PRO A 27 -18.96 -2.00 -18.50
N ALA A 28 -18.26 -1.81 -19.61
CA ALA A 28 -17.15 -2.65 -20.07
C ALA A 28 -15.78 -1.96 -19.92
N LYS A 29 -15.67 -0.92 -19.07
CA LYS A 29 -14.38 -0.25 -18.81
C LYS A 29 -13.39 -1.21 -18.16
N LEU A 30 -12.11 -1.02 -18.47
CA LEU A 30 -11.00 -1.82 -17.97
C LEU A 30 -9.89 -0.92 -17.42
N ASP A 31 -9.39 -1.25 -16.24
CA ASP A 31 -8.26 -0.56 -15.62
C ASP A 31 -6.99 -1.42 -15.70
N LEU A 32 -6.04 -0.97 -16.52
CA LEU A 32 -4.68 -1.53 -16.62
C LEU A 32 -3.63 -0.53 -16.12
N GLY A 33 -4.04 0.59 -15.52
CA GLY A 33 -3.15 1.66 -15.07
C GLY A 33 -2.58 1.44 -13.67
N VAL A 34 -3.23 0.60 -12.86
CA VAL A 34 -2.78 0.32 -11.48
C VAL A 34 -1.78 -0.83 -11.46
N GLY A 35 -0.54 -0.52 -11.05
CA GLY A 35 0.56 -1.49 -10.97
C GLY A 35 0.54 -2.46 -9.78
N VAL A 36 -0.62 -2.70 -9.16
CA VAL A 36 -0.76 -3.70 -8.09
C VAL A 36 -1.27 -5.01 -8.66
N TYR A 37 -0.81 -6.13 -8.10
CA TYR A 37 -1.37 -7.43 -8.46
C TYR A 37 -2.87 -7.47 -8.15
N LYS A 38 -3.62 -8.03 -9.10
CA LYS A 38 -5.01 -8.41 -8.95
C LYS A 38 -5.18 -9.88 -9.30
N ASP A 39 -5.96 -10.58 -8.51
CA ASP A 39 -6.36 -11.96 -8.83
C ASP A 39 -7.43 -11.99 -9.94
N ALA A 40 -7.90 -13.20 -10.26
CA ALA A 40 -8.93 -13.39 -11.29
C ALA A 40 -10.30 -12.78 -10.93
N GLN A 41 -10.50 -12.34 -9.69
CA GLN A 41 -11.70 -11.63 -9.23
C GLN A 41 -11.49 -10.10 -9.22
N GLY A 42 -10.31 -9.61 -9.61
CA GLY A 42 -9.96 -8.20 -9.61
C GLY A 42 -9.54 -7.64 -8.24
N LEU A 43 -9.35 -8.52 -7.25
CA LEU A 43 -9.01 -8.15 -5.86
C LEU A 43 -7.50 -8.19 -5.65
N THR A 44 -7.03 -7.49 -4.61
CA THR A 44 -5.63 -7.55 -4.16
C THR A 44 -5.57 -8.43 -2.90
N PRO A 45 -5.39 -9.76 -3.04
CA PRO A 45 -5.48 -10.67 -1.91
C PRO A 45 -4.27 -10.55 -0.98
N ILE A 46 -4.50 -10.79 0.31
CA ILE A 46 -3.42 -10.95 1.29
C ILE A 46 -2.96 -12.41 1.25
N PRO A 47 -1.66 -12.71 1.04
CA PRO A 47 -1.17 -14.07 1.04
C PRO A 47 -1.45 -14.79 2.36
N ARG A 48 -1.77 -16.09 2.30
CA ARG A 48 -2.07 -16.90 3.50
C ARG A 48 -0.94 -16.86 4.54
N ALA A 49 0.32 -16.90 4.08
CA ALA A 49 1.48 -16.82 4.97
C ALA A 49 1.54 -15.50 5.75
N VAL A 50 1.17 -14.38 5.11
CA VAL A 50 1.11 -13.06 5.75
C VAL A 50 0.04 -13.06 6.84
N LYS A 51 -1.17 -13.57 6.56
CA LYS A 51 -2.24 -13.67 7.58
C LYS A 51 -1.84 -14.50 8.80
N LEU A 52 -1.14 -15.61 8.59
CA LEU A 52 -0.65 -16.44 9.69
C LEU A 52 0.46 -15.74 10.49
N ALA A 53 1.35 -15.00 9.82
CA ALA A 53 2.39 -14.21 10.48
C ALA A 53 1.78 -13.09 11.33
N GLU A 54 0.82 -12.33 10.80
CA GLU A 54 0.09 -11.28 11.53
C GLU A 54 -0.53 -11.84 12.81
N GLN A 55 -1.24 -12.97 12.73
CA GLN A 55 -1.85 -13.59 13.91
C GLN A 55 -0.81 -13.97 14.98
N ARG A 56 0.31 -14.57 14.56
CA ARG A 56 1.39 -14.93 15.50
C ARG A 56 1.97 -13.70 16.20
N LEU A 57 2.13 -12.58 15.50
CA LEU A 57 2.62 -11.33 16.10
C LEU A 57 1.62 -10.79 17.12
N VAL A 58 0.32 -10.76 16.77
CA VAL A 58 -0.75 -10.36 17.70
C VAL A 58 -0.75 -11.20 18.98
N ASP A 59 -0.57 -12.51 18.86
CA ASP A 59 -0.63 -13.43 20.00
C ASP A 59 0.62 -13.39 20.89
N SER A 60 1.80 -13.04 20.34
CA SER A 60 3.08 -13.26 21.02
C SER A 60 3.83 -11.98 21.42
N GLU A 61 3.67 -10.88 20.70
CA GLU A 61 4.42 -9.65 20.97
C GLU A 61 3.96 -8.99 22.28
N GLN A 62 4.92 -8.69 23.17
CA GLN A 62 4.63 -8.13 24.49
C GLN A 62 4.81 -6.61 24.56
N THR A 63 5.44 -6.00 23.56
CA THR A 63 5.74 -4.57 23.55
C THR A 63 5.80 -4.02 22.12
N LYS A 64 5.75 -2.70 22.02
CA LYS A 64 5.99 -1.91 20.81
C LYS A 64 7.11 -0.88 21.03
N SER A 65 8.00 -1.14 22.00
CA SER A 65 9.19 -0.33 22.27
C SER A 65 10.11 -0.25 21.05
N TYR A 66 10.97 0.76 21.03
CA TYR A 66 11.96 0.93 19.98
C TYR A 66 12.86 -0.31 19.78
N ILE A 67 13.10 -0.62 18.51
CA ILE A 67 14.16 -1.51 18.06
C ILE A 67 15.36 -0.69 17.56
N GLY A 68 16.42 -1.35 17.10
CA GLY A 68 17.60 -0.69 16.55
C GLY A 68 17.27 0.20 15.34
N GLY A 69 18.04 1.27 15.15
CA GLY A 69 17.79 2.27 14.09
C GLY A 69 17.86 1.74 12.66
N HIS A 70 18.44 0.56 12.44
CA HIS A 70 18.48 -0.13 11.15
C HIS A 70 17.34 -1.15 10.97
N GLY A 71 16.41 -1.24 11.92
CA GLY A 71 15.35 -2.24 11.94
C GLY A 71 15.77 -3.54 12.63
N ASP A 72 15.02 -4.61 12.36
CA ASP A 72 15.24 -5.93 12.92
C ASP A 72 16.39 -6.64 12.19
N ALA A 73 17.35 -7.18 12.95
CA ALA A 73 18.54 -7.82 12.40
C ALA A 73 18.21 -9.12 11.64
N GLN A 74 17.21 -9.88 12.09
CA GLN A 74 16.78 -11.10 11.44
C GLN A 74 16.07 -10.79 10.11
N PHE A 75 15.26 -9.73 10.05
CA PHE A 75 14.68 -9.26 8.80
C PHE A 75 15.75 -8.95 7.76
N GLY A 76 16.77 -8.17 8.12
CA GLY A 76 17.88 -7.84 7.23
C GLY A 76 18.65 -9.08 6.75
N ALA A 77 18.88 -10.05 7.63
CA ALA A 77 19.61 -11.28 7.30
C ALA A 77 18.84 -12.23 6.37
N LEU A 78 17.50 -12.17 6.35
CA LEU A 78 16.65 -13.04 5.52
C LEU A 78 16.27 -12.41 4.17
N LEU A 79 16.53 -11.11 3.97
CA LEU A 79 16.17 -10.39 2.75
C LEU A 79 17.21 -10.54 1.63
N LEU A 80 18.45 -10.86 1.98
CA LEU A 80 19.60 -11.01 1.08
C LEU A 80 19.87 -12.49 0.79
#